data_AF-A0A640T6N6-F1
#
_entry.id   AF-A0A640T6N6-F1
#
_cell.length_a   1.000
_cell.length_b   1.000
_cell.length_c   1.000
_cell.angle_alpha   90.00
_cell.angle_beta   90.00
_cell.angle_gamma   90.00
#
_symmetry.space_group_name_H-M   'P 1'
#
loop_
_entity.id
_entity.type
_entity.pdbx_description
1 polymer ?
#
loop_
_entity_poly.entity_id
_entity_poly.type
_entity_poly.pdbx_seq_one_letter_code
_entity_poly.pdbx_strand_id
1 'polypeptide(L)'
;MNDDAEQQPLTRVPSYERDQLAKAFVTALTHEDDETRHRAEDRARRWRAVLDGLAEGSLTVGSRTPVAGLPAWVTPEVVRGGFATGAASAGGPLQPYEKEAARRAGVKADRRALFAHALTEGGLADLCALLDTGRYEVSVPEEAALLTVAWLVRSGQLAEAAELVEVLGPFAGRLRFTPRPSVAPAPDASAVHRRTVADAGRTLARRRPHAAVETQREALTVWQPFADELLVHWLETAEGEQVRAAGRRGGAGGCAYRAAAAG
;
A
#
# COMPACT_ATOMS: atom_id res chain seq x y z
N MET A 1 -38.39 -17.90 -6.89
CA MET A 1 -38.36 -17.38 -8.28
C MET A 1 -38.46 -15.86 -8.16
N ASN A 2 -37.63 -15.11 -8.90
CA ASN A 2 -36.96 -13.83 -8.57
C ASN A 2 -35.60 -14.14 -7.91
N ASP A 3 -34.48 -14.29 -8.63
CA ASP A 3 -33.99 -13.57 -9.82
C ASP A 3 -33.88 -12.05 -9.60
N ASP A 4 -32.99 -11.68 -8.68
CA ASP A 4 -32.36 -10.35 -8.60
C ASP A 4 -30.82 -10.53 -8.52
N ALA A 5 -30.29 -11.38 -9.40
CA ALA A 5 -28.88 -11.51 -9.68
C ALA A 5 -28.63 -10.99 -11.09
N GLU A 6 -28.50 -9.67 -11.26
CA GLU A 6 -28.05 -8.97 -12.49
C GLU A 6 -28.25 -7.45 -12.22
N GLN A 7 -27.35 -6.49 -12.43
CA GLN A 7 -26.09 -6.35 -13.14
C GLN A 7 -25.34 -5.17 -12.49
N GLN A 8 -24.16 -5.38 -11.91
CA GLN A 8 -23.17 -4.31 -11.84
C GLN A 8 -22.28 -4.46 -13.07
N PRO A 9 -22.39 -3.57 -14.08
CA PRO A 9 -21.44 -3.61 -15.18
C PRO A 9 -20.04 -3.27 -14.65
N LEU A 10 -19.21 -4.30 -14.60
CA LEU A 10 -17.76 -4.25 -14.63
C LEU A 10 -17.30 -3.28 -15.73
N THR A 11 -16.20 -2.56 -15.46
CA THR A 11 -15.44 -1.66 -16.35
C THR A 11 -15.73 -0.16 -16.20
N ARG A 12 -15.41 0.40 -15.02
CA ARG A 12 -14.93 1.80 -15.01
C ARG A 12 -13.54 1.77 -15.65
N VAL A 13 -13.38 2.37 -16.83
CA VAL A 13 -12.06 2.54 -17.46
C VAL A 13 -11.14 3.19 -16.41
N PRO A 14 -9.96 2.62 -16.08
CA PRO A 14 -9.21 3.08 -14.93
C PRO A 14 -8.52 4.41 -15.27
N SER A 15 -9.25 5.52 -15.06
CA SER A 15 -8.76 6.87 -15.38
C SER A 15 -7.57 7.23 -14.51
N TYR A 16 -7.57 6.77 -13.26
CA TYR A 16 -6.51 7.08 -12.30
C TYR A 16 -5.15 6.52 -12.72
N GLU A 17 -5.10 5.24 -13.08
CA GLU A 17 -3.90 4.48 -13.40
C GLU A 17 -3.27 5.01 -14.70
N ARG A 18 -4.11 5.31 -15.69
CA ARG A 18 -3.69 5.97 -16.93
C ARG A 18 -3.20 7.40 -16.69
N ASP A 19 -3.88 8.17 -15.83
CA ASP A 19 -3.46 9.52 -15.47
C ASP A 19 -2.12 9.52 -14.72
N GLN A 20 -1.89 8.54 -13.84
CA GLN A 20 -0.61 8.41 -13.13
C GLN A 20 0.53 8.04 -14.09
N LEU A 21 0.28 7.16 -15.06
CA LEU A 21 1.24 6.84 -16.12
C LEU A 21 1.57 8.09 -16.97
N ALA A 22 0.54 8.82 -17.41
CA ALA A 22 0.71 10.04 -18.21
C ALA A 22 1.54 11.09 -17.46
N LYS A 23 1.24 11.33 -16.17
CA LYS A 23 2.02 12.24 -15.32
C LYS A 23 3.48 11.83 -15.20
N ALA A 24 3.75 10.54 -15.03
CA ALA A 24 5.11 10.01 -14.95
C ALA A 24 5.87 10.22 -16.27
N PHE A 25 5.23 9.95 -17.42
CA PHE A 25 5.83 10.20 -18.74
C PHE A 25 6.14 11.67 -18.99
N VAL A 26 5.20 12.58 -18.70
CA VAL A 26 5.44 14.02 -18.86
C VAL A 26 6.65 14.45 -18.04
N THR A 27 6.71 14.04 -16.77
CA THR A 27 7.86 14.38 -15.91
C THR A 27 9.18 13.79 -16.43
N ALA A 28 9.16 12.55 -16.92
CA ALA A 28 10.35 11.92 -17.48
C ALA A 28 10.90 12.65 -18.71
N LEU A 29 10.04 13.30 -19.50
CA LEU A 29 10.43 13.99 -20.73
C LEU A 29 10.76 15.47 -20.52
N THR A 30 10.10 16.15 -19.59
CA THR A 30 10.15 17.62 -19.50
C THR A 30 10.91 18.15 -18.29
N HIS A 31 11.26 17.31 -17.31
CA HIS A 31 11.90 17.79 -16.08
C HIS A 31 13.38 18.10 -16.29
N GLU A 32 13.81 19.26 -15.81
CA GLU A 32 15.17 19.78 -15.94
C GLU A 32 16.22 18.94 -15.20
N ASP A 33 15.89 18.44 -14.02
CA ASP A 33 16.77 17.56 -13.22
C ASP A 33 16.77 16.09 -13.70
N ASP A 34 17.97 15.58 -13.98
CA ASP A 34 18.26 14.22 -14.45
C ASP A 34 17.80 13.14 -13.47
N GLU A 35 18.03 13.31 -12.17
CA GLU A 35 17.60 12.33 -11.17
C GLU A 35 16.07 12.25 -11.11
N THR A 36 15.40 13.40 -11.22
CA THR A 36 13.94 13.45 -11.23
C THR A 36 13.36 12.82 -12.49
N ARG A 37 14.02 12.97 -13.66
CA ARG A 37 13.64 12.24 -14.88
C ARG A 37 13.78 10.74 -14.69
N HIS A 38 14.91 10.27 -14.17
CA HIS A 38 15.12 8.83 -13.92
C HIS A 38 14.07 8.24 -12.96
N ARG A 39 13.79 8.93 -11.85
CA ARG A 39 12.72 8.53 -10.92
C ARG A 39 11.34 8.51 -11.60
N ALA A 40 11.10 9.38 -12.58
CA ALA A 40 9.86 9.42 -13.33
C ALA A 40 9.75 8.27 -14.35
N GLU A 41 10.85 7.91 -15.02
CA GLU A 41 10.93 6.71 -15.86
C GLU A 41 10.61 5.44 -15.05
N ASP A 42 11.20 5.30 -13.87
CA ASP A 42 10.92 4.18 -12.97
C ASP A 42 9.45 4.11 -12.54
N ARG A 43 8.82 5.27 -12.31
CA ARG A 43 7.38 5.33 -12.03
C ARG A 43 6.56 4.93 -13.25
N ALA A 44 6.95 5.39 -14.45
CA ALA A 44 6.26 5.04 -15.69
C ALA A 44 6.34 3.53 -15.97
N ARG A 45 7.52 2.90 -15.78
CA ARG A 45 7.69 1.45 -15.91
C ARG A 45 6.79 0.67 -14.94
N ARG A 46 6.70 1.10 -13.68
CA ARG A 46 5.81 0.43 -12.70
C ARG A 46 4.33 0.59 -13.02
N TRP A 47 3.89 1.77 -13.44
CA TRP A 47 2.50 1.98 -13.87
C TRP A 47 2.15 1.20 -15.15
N ARG A 48 3.12 1.03 -16.06
CA ARG A 48 2.98 0.14 -17.21
C ARG A 48 2.73 -1.31 -16.76
N ALA A 49 3.55 -1.83 -15.85
CA ALA A 49 3.38 -3.18 -15.30
C ALA A 49 2.00 -3.40 -14.66
N VAL A 50 1.47 -2.39 -13.93
CA VAL A 50 0.11 -2.45 -13.38
C VAL A 50 -0.94 -2.59 -14.48
N LEU A 51 -0.87 -1.75 -15.52
CA LEU A 51 -1.84 -1.76 -16.62
C LEU A 51 -1.78 -3.05 -17.44
N ASP A 52 -0.56 -3.53 -17.72
CA ASP A 52 -0.34 -4.76 -18.48
C ASP A 52 -0.86 -5.97 -17.69
N GLY A 53 -0.55 -6.05 -16.38
CA GLY A 53 -1.03 -7.13 -15.53
C GLY A 53 -2.55 -7.14 -15.33
N LEU A 54 -3.19 -5.96 -15.33
CA LEU A 54 -4.65 -5.85 -15.35
C LEU A 54 -5.24 -6.33 -16.68
N ALA A 55 -4.60 -6.00 -17.81
CA ALA A 55 -5.05 -6.42 -19.14
C ALA A 55 -4.88 -7.92 -19.37
N GLU A 56 -3.80 -8.51 -18.85
CA GLU A 56 -3.50 -9.95 -18.93
C GLU A 56 -4.26 -10.77 -17.89
N GLY A 57 -4.89 -10.13 -16.89
CA GLY A 57 -5.58 -10.80 -15.79
C GLY A 57 -4.66 -11.42 -14.73
N SER A 58 -3.35 -11.14 -14.79
CA SER A 58 -2.39 -11.55 -13.75
C SER A 58 -2.51 -10.71 -12.47
N LEU A 59 -3.20 -9.56 -12.55
CA LEU A 59 -3.54 -8.69 -11.42
C LEU A 59 -5.03 -8.60 -11.18
N THR A 60 -5.45 -8.73 -9.92
CA THR A 60 -6.85 -8.56 -9.50
C THR A 60 -6.94 -7.49 -8.40
N VAL A 61 -7.35 -6.29 -8.78
CA VAL A 61 -7.53 -5.17 -7.85
C VAL A 61 -8.70 -5.45 -6.90
N GLY A 62 -8.50 -5.14 -5.61
CA GLY A 62 -9.49 -5.43 -4.56
C GLY A 62 -9.39 -6.83 -3.96
N SER A 63 -8.55 -7.72 -4.51
CA SER A 63 -8.27 -9.04 -3.93
C SER A 63 -7.26 -8.95 -2.77
N ARG A 64 -7.38 -9.88 -1.80
CA ARG A 64 -6.36 -10.10 -0.75
C ARG A 64 -5.11 -10.82 -1.28
N THR A 65 -5.21 -11.44 -2.45
CA THR A 65 -4.10 -12.07 -3.18
C THR A 65 -4.09 -11.49 -4.60
N PRO A 66 -3.64 -10.23 -4.77
CA PRO A 66 -3.86 -9.49 -6.00
C PRO A 66 -2.95 -9.90 -7.16
N VAL A 67 -1.96 -10.78 -6.93
CA VAL A 67 -0.98 -11.20 -7.94
C VAL A 67 -1.07 -12.70 -8.16
N ALA A 68 -1.30 -13.12 -9.39
CA ALA A 68 -1.30 -14.53 -9.76
C ALA A 68 0.07 -15.19 -9.51
N GLY A 69 0.07 -16.38 -8.92
CA GLY A 69 1.30 -17.16 -8.65
C GLY A 69 2.15 -16.66 -7.48
N LEU A 70 1.70 -15.65 -6.73
CA LEU A 70 2.26 -15.31 -5.43
C LEU A 70 1.31 -15.78 -4.32
N PRO A 71 1.81 -16.51 -3.31
CA PRO A 71 0.99 -16.95 -2.19
C PRO A 71 0.62 -15.76 -1.29
N ALA A 72 -0.44 -15.92 -0.50
CA ALA A 72 -1.02 -14.83 0.31
C ALA A 72 -0.07 -14.22 1.35
N TRP A 73 0.97 -14.96 1.75
CA TRP A 73 1.98 -14.48 2.71
C TRP A 73 3.08 -13.63 2.06
N VAL A 74 3.19 -13.62 0.73
CA VAL A 74 4.16 -12.78 0.02
C VAL A 74 3.66 -11.36 -0.05
N THR A 75 4.52 -10.42 0.34
CA THR A 75 4.29 -8.99 0.25
C THR A 75 4.41 -8.53 -1.20
N PRO A 76 3.31 -8.12 -1.87
CA PRO A 76 3.41 -7.59 -3.22
C PRO A 76 4.14 -6.24 -3.21
N GLU A 77 4.86 -5.93 -4.27
CA GLU A 77 5.29 -4.55 -4.53
C GLU A 77 4.09 -3.72 -4.96
N VAL A 78 3.93 -2.54 -4.38
CA VAL A 78 2.80 -1.64 -4.64
C VAL A 78 3.25 -0.25 -5.08
N VAL A 79 2.45 0.37 -5.95
CA VAL A 79 2.58 1.80 -6.31
C VAL A 79 1.57 2.65 -5.55
N ARG A 80 1.66 3.99 -5.74
CA ARG A 80 0.72 4.94 -5.16
C ARG A 80 -0.72 4.56 -5.51
N GLY A 81 -1.60 4.60 -4.52
CA GLY A 81 -2.99 4.16 -4.64
C GLY A 81 -3.20 2.69 -4.28
N GLY A 82 -2.15 1.95 -3.90
CA GLY A 82 -2.26 0.57 -3.40
C GLY A 82 -2.32 -0.49 -4.50
N PHE A 83 -1.96 -0.15 -5.74
CA PHE A 83 -1.95 -1.09 -6.85
C PHE A 83 -0.70 -1.97 -6.81
N ALA A 84 -0.89 -3.29 -6.86
CA ALA A 84 0.20 -4.25 -6.97
C ALA A 84 0.84 -4.17 -8.36
N THR A 85 2.17 -4.25 -8.46
CA THR A 85 2.91 -4.22 -9.72
C THR A 85 3.04 -5.59 -10.39
N GLY A 86 2.66 -6.67 -9.69
CA GLY A 86 2.87 -8.05 -10.10
C GLY A 86 4.19 -8.66 -9.59
N ALA A 87 5.06 -7.86 -8.98
CA ALA A 87 6.28 -8.33 -8.34
C ALA A 87 6.11 -8.52 -6.83
N ALA A 88 7.00 -9.31 -6.22
CA ALA A 88 7.14 -9.39 -4.78
C ALA A 88 8.12 -8.33 -4.27
N SER A 89 7.84 -7.69 -3.14
CA SER A 89 8.72 -6.70 -2.49
C SER A 89 10.05 -7.31 -2.05
N ALA A 90 10.03 -8.59 -1.65
CA ALA A 90 11.23 -9.38 -1.36
C ALA A 90 11.94 -9.89 -2.64
N GLY A 91 11.48 -9.54 -3.83
CA GLY A 91 12.06 -9.96 -5.11
C GLY A 91 13.18 -9.05 -5.63
N GLY A 92 13.31 -9.01 -6.95
CA GLY A 92 14.24 -8.14 -7.68
C GLY A 92 15.70 -8.62 -7.69
N PRO A 93 16.64 -7.81 -8.22
CA PRO A 93 18.06 -8.14 -8.27
C PRO A 93 18.68 -8.38 -6.89
N LEU A 94 19.78 -9.12 -6.87
CA LEU A 94 20.54 -9.40 -5.65
C LEU A 94 21.13 -8.11 -5.07
N GLN A 95 20.83 -7.81 -3.81
CA GLN A 95 21.29 -6.61 -3.13
C GLN A 95 22.79 -6.71 -2.73
N PRO A 96 23.47 -5.57 -2.50
CA PRO A 96 24.88 -5.58 -2.13
C PRO A 96 25.20 -6.44 -0.89
N TYR A 97 24.35 -6.40 0.14
CA TYR A 97 24.56 -7.19 1.35
C TYR A 97 24.39 -8.71 1.11
N GLU A 98 23.50 -9.11 0.21
CA GLU A 98 23.31 -10.52 -0.17
C GLU A 98 24.55 -11.03 -0.92
N LYS A 99 25.13 -10.22 -1.81
CA LYS A 99 26.40 -10.54 -2.50
C LYS A 99 27.55 -10.73 -1.51
N GLU A 100 27.65 -9.83 -0.55
CA GLU A 100 28.66 -9.91 0.49
C GLU A 100 28.46 -11.13 1.40
N ALA A 101 27.21 -11.45 1.75
CA ALA A 101 26.89 -12.67 2.49
C ALA A 101 27.31 -13.93 1.72
N ALA A 102 27.05 -13.98 0.40
CA ALA A 102 27.43 -15.13 -0.42
C ALA A 102 28.95 -15.29 -0.47
N ARG A 103 29.68 -14.16 -0.58
CA ARG A 103 31.15 -14.14 -0.53
C ARG A 103 31.68 -14.67 0.80
N ARG A 104 31.15 -14.20 1.94
CA ARG A 104 31.56 -14.66 3.28
C ARG A 104 31.27 -16.14 3.50
N ALA A 105 30.12 -16.61 2.99
CA ALA A 105 29.71 -18.01 3.06
C ALA A 105 30.46 -18.93 2.09
N GLY A 106 31.24 -18.38 1.14
CA GLY A 106 31.93 -19.16 0.12
C GLY A 106 30.97 -19.83 -0.88
N VAL A 107 29.76 -19.29 -1.06
CA VAL A 107 28.74 -19.83 -1.97
C VAL A 107 28.53 -18.93 -3.18
N LYS A 108 27.85 -19.46 -4.19
CA LYS A 108 27.48 -18.68 -5.38
C LYS A 108 26.61 -17.49 -4.97
N ALA A 109 26.82 -16.34 -5.62
CA ALA A 109 26.04 -15.13 -5.42
C ALA A 109 24.64 -15.24 -6.07
N ASP A 110 23.81 -16.15 -5.56
CA ASP A 110 22.40 -16.26 -5.85
C ASP A 110 21.60 -16.63 -4.59
N ARG A 111 20.30 -16.32 -4.59
CA ARG A 111 19.45 -16.47 -3.40
C ARG A 111 19.25 -17.92 -2.98
N ARG A 112 19.22 -18.85 -3.94
CA ARG A 112 19.04 -20.27 -3.64
C ARG A 112 20.26 -20.84 -2.91
N ALA A 113 21.46 -20.45 -3.32
CA ALA A 113 22.69 -20.84 -2.63
C ALA A 113 22.78 -20.25 -1.22
N LEU A 114 22.40 -18.97 -1.05
CA LEU A 114 22.30 -18.33 0.27
C LEU A 114 21.27 -19.02 1.17
N PHE A 115 20.10 -19.35 0.64
CA PHE A 115 19.06 -20.06 1.37
C PHE A 115 19.54 -21.43 1.84
N ALA A 116 20.17 -22.21 0.96
CA ALA A 116 20.73 -23.51 1.32
C ALA A 116 21.84 -23.39 2.39
N HIS A 117 22.73 -22.40 2.25
CA HIS A 117 23.77 -22.14 3.25
C HIS A 117 23.19 -21.79 4.62
N ALA A 118 22.14 -20.96 4.67
CA ALA A 118 21.49 -20.56 5.91
C ALA A 118 20.88 -21.73 6.70
N LEU A 119 20.56 -22.85 6.04
CA LEU A 119 20.03 -24.06 6.66
C LEU A 119 21.11 -25.05 7.12
N THR A 120 22.39 -24.74 6.87
CA THR A 120 23.51 -25.51 7.45
C THR A 120 23.66 -25.19 8.94
N GLU A 121 24.38 -26.04 9.68
CA GLU A 121 24.69 -25.79 11.09
C GLU A 121 25.36 -24.42 11.31
N GLY A 122 26.34 -24.06 10.46
CA GLY A 122 26.99 -22.75 10.52
C GLY A 122 26.05 -21.59 10.17
N GLY A 123 25.21 -21.76 9.16
CA GLY A 123 24.21 -20.75 8.78
C GLY A 123 23.16 -20.51 9.87
N LEU A 124 22.70 -21.57 10.52
CA LEU A 124 21.77 -21.47 11.65
C LEU A 124 22.43 -20.84 12.88
N ALA A 125 23.71 -21.12 13.14
CA ALA A 125 24.47 -20.47 14.20
C ALA A 125 24.61 -18.95 13.95
N ASP A 126 24.91 -18.55 12.72
CA ASP A 126 24.97 -17.13 12.32
C ASP A 126 23.62 -16.43 12.51
N LEU A 127 22.51 -17.07 12.13
CA LEU A 127 21.16 -16.54 12.33
C LEU A 127 20.81 -16.43 13.81
N CYS A 128 21.21 -17.40 14.64
CA CYS A 128 21.04 -17.31 16.09
C CYS A 128 21.84 -16.15 16.68
N ALA A 129 23.07 -15.91 16.23
CA ALA A 129 23.86 -14.76 16.66
C ALA A 129 23.20 -13.42 16.28
N LEU A 130 22.52 -13.35 15.12
CA LEU A 130 21.72 -12.18 14.76
C LEU A 130 20.52 -11.99 15.71
N LEU A 131 19.81 -13.08 16.07
CA LEU A 131 18.72 -13.04 17.04
C LEU A 131 19.20 -12.55 18.42
N ASP A 132 20.36 -13.02 18.87
CA ASP A 132 20.89 -12.67 20.20
C ASP A 132 21.40 -11.23 20.27
N THR A 133 21.99 -10.74 19.18
CA THR A 133 22.53 -9.37 19.13
C THR A 133 21.50 -8.34 18.71
N GLY A 134 20.40 -8.73 18.06
CA GLY A 134 19.43 -7.83 17.46
C GLY A 134 19.98 -6.98 16.31
N ARG A 135 21.17 -7.31 15.79
CA ARG A 135 21.91 -6.52 14.78
C ARG A 135 21.49 -6.84 13.36
N TYR A 136 20.19 -6.70 13.09
CA TYR A 136 19.61 -6.94 11.79
C TYR A 136 18.42 -6.00 11.55
N GLU A 137 18.07 -5.85 10.27
CA GLU A 137 16.92 -5.08 9.81
C GLU A 137 16.01 -5.99 8.99
N VAL A 138 14.70 -5.85 9.23
CA VAL A 138 13.63 -6.52 8.50
C VAL A 138 12.77 -5.44 7.86
N SER A 139 12.93 -5.24 6.55
CA SER A 139 12.11 -4.28 5.79
C SER A 139 10.79 -4.89 5.32
N VAL A 140 10.80 -6.20 5.05
CA VAL A 140 9.63 -6.99 4.66
C VAL A 140 9.61 -8.29 5.46
N PRO A 141 8.42 -8.84 5.82
CA PRO A 141 8.32 -10.04 6.65
C PRO A 141 9.14 -11.23 6.15
N GLU A 142 9.28 -11.39 4.83
CA GLU A 142 10.04 -12.47 4.22
C GLU A 142 11.51 -12.49 4.66
N GLU A 143 12.12 -11.33 4.91
CA GLU A 143 13.51 -11.22 5.38
C GLU A 143 13.71 -11.80 6.80
N ALA A 144 12.63 -11.96 7.58
CA ALA A 144 12.67 -12.61 8.88
C ALA A 144 12.42 -14.13 8.82
N ALA A 145 12.07 -14.68 7.66
CA ALA A 145 11.63 -16.07 7.57
C ALA A 145 12.70 -17.07 8.05
N LEU A 146 13.97 -16.89 7.64
CA LEU A 146 15.05 -17.76 8.11
C LEU A 146 15.47 -17.49 9.56
N LEU A 147 15.29 -16.26 10.07
CA LEU A 147 15.45 -16.00 11.51
C LEU A 147 14.41 -16.79 12.32
N THR A 148 13.16 -16.87 11.85
CA THR A 148 12.12 -17.70 12.46
C THR A 148 12.48 -19.18 12.42
N VAL A 149 13.02 -19.69 11.30
CA VAL A 149 13.52 -21.06 11.21
C VAL A 149 14.61 -21.32 12.26
N ALA A 150 15.60 -20.44 12.36
CA ALA A 150 16.68 -20.57 13.36
C ALA A 150 16.13 -20.55 14.79
N TRP A 151 15.16 -19.69 15.08
CA TRP A 151 14.48 -19.65 16.38
C TRP A 151 13.71 -20.95 16.69
N LEU A 152 12.97 -21.49 15.73
CA LEU A 152 12.23 -22.75 15.87
C LEU A 152 13.18 -23.92 16.16
N VAL A 153 14.27 -24.04 15.39
CA VAL A 153 15.30 -25.06 15.60
C VAL A 153 15.91 -24.93 17.00
N ARG A 154 16.29 -23.72 17.41
CA ARG A 154 16.83 -23.44 18.75
C ARG A 154 15.85 -23.79 19.87
N SER A 155 14.55 -23.66 19.61
CA SER A 155 13.49 -23.96 20.57
C SER A 155 13.05 -25.44 20.55
N GLY A 156 13.71 -26.30 19.77
CA GLY A 156 13.38 -27.72 19.64
C GLY A 156 12.15 -28.03 18.77
N GLN A 157 11.57 -27.03 18.11
CA GLN A 157 10.40 -27.14 17.22
C GLN A 157 10.85 -27.51 15.80
N LEU A 158 11.44 -28.70 15.65
CA LEU A 158 12.06 -29.14 14.40
C LEU A 158 11.03 -29.42 13.29
N ALA A 159 9.84 -29.91 13.66
CA ALA A 159 8.80 -30.23 12.69
C ALA A 159 8.24 -28.95 12.04
N GLU A 160 7.98 -27.93 12.85
CA GLU A 160 7.50 -26.61 12.43
C GLU A 160 8.57 -25.88 11.61
N ALA A 161 9.85 -26.01 11.97
CA ALA A 161 10.96 -25.48 11.19
C ALA A 161 11.02 -26.13 9.80
N ALA A 162 10.88 -27.46 9.73
CA ALA A 162 10.89 -28.20 8.47
C ALA A 162 9.68 -27.83 7.59
N GLU A 163 8.48 -27.74 8.17
CA GLU A 163 7.27 -27.31 7.46
C GLU A 163 7.45 -25.90 6.86
N LEU A 164 8.00 -24.96 7.64
CA LEU A 164 8.29 -23.62 7.15
C LEU A 164 9.30 -23.66 6.00
N VAL A 165 10.38 -24.44 6.10
CA VAL A 165 11.37 -24.59 5.02
C VAL A 165 10.74 -25.14 3.74
N GLU A 166 9.84 -26.12 3.84
CA GLU A 166 9.10 -26.68 2.69
C GLU A 166 8.22 -25.61 2.01
N VAL A 167 7.56 -24.76 2.79
CA VAL A 167 6.76 -23.63 2.25
C VAL A 167 7.63 -22.61 1.53
N LEU A 168 8.83 -22.32 2.05
CA LEU A 168 9.73 -21.31 1.51
C LEU A 168 10.55 -21.81 0.31
N GLY A 169 10.89 -23.10 0.27
CA GLY A 169 11.78 -23.73 -0.71
C GLY A 169 11.48 -23.39 -2.18
N PRO A 170 10.22 -23.45 -2.65
CA PRO A 170 9.86 -23.07 -4.02
C PRO A 170 10.25 -21.63 -4.40
N PHE A 171 10.35 -20.74 -3.41
CA PHE A 171 10.64 -19.32 -3.59
C PHE A 171 12.09 -18.94 -3.25
N ALA A 172 12.93 -19.89 -2.79
CA ALA A 172 14.30 -19.65 -2.34
C ALA A 172 15.21 -18.98 -3.39
N GLY A 173 14.95 -19.19 -4.68
CA GLY A 173 15.69 -18.54 -5.76
C GLY A 173 15.15 -17.16 -6.15
N ARG A 174 13.95 -16.79 -5.68
CA ARG A 174 13.20 -15.60 -6.12
C ARG A 174 13.13 -14.54 -5.02
N LEU A 175 12.92 -14.94 -3.77
CA LEU A 175 12.67 -14.04 -2.64
C LEU A 175 13.87 -13.97 -1.69
N ARG A 176 14.08 -12.78 -1.12
CA ARG A 176 15.02 -12.53 -0.02
C ARG A 176 14.43 -13.10 1.27
N PHE A 177 15.08 -14.13 1.82
CA PHE A 177 14.71 -14.71 3.11
C PHE A 177 15.71 -14.46 4.23
N THR A 178 16.87 -13.88 3.90
CA THR A 178 17.90 -13.50 4.87
C THR A 178 17.74 -12.03 5.25
N PRO A 179 17.86 -11.71 6.56
CA PRO A 179 17.74 -10.34 7.02
C PRO A 179 18.95 -9.52 6.58
N ARG A 180 18.79 -8.20 6.54
CA ARG A 180 19.93 -7.31 6.30
C ARG A 180 20.72 -7.14 7.61
N PRO A 181 22.02 -7.43 7.66
CA PRO A 181 22.83 -7.13 8.84
C PRO A 181 22.86 -5.62 9.12
N SER A 182 22.75 -5.24 10.38
CA SER A 182 22.84 -3.86 10.85
C SER A 182 24.04 -3.67 11.76
N VAL A 183 24.60 -2.46 11.78
CA VAL A 183 25.72 -2.11 12.68
C VAL A 183 25.23 -1.93 14.11
N ALA A 184 24.00 -1.43 14.28
CA ALA A 184 23.37 -1.19 15.57
C ALA A 184 22.15 -2.11 15.78
N PRO A 185 21.87 -2.53 17.02
CA PRO A 185 20.63 -3.24 17.31
C PRO A 185 19.42 -2.36 17.02
N ALA A 186 18.28 -2.99 16.77
CA ALA A 186 17.02 -2.26 16.64
C ALA A 186 16.76 -1.42 17.91
N PRO A 187 16.38 -0.14 17.78
CA PRO A 187 16.01 0.68 18.92
C PRO A 187 14.79 0.07 19.64
N ASP A 188 14.69 0.28 20.95
CA ASP A 188 13.53 -0.14 21.74
C ASP A 188 12.24 0.36 21.07
N ALA A 189 11.20 -0.48 21.02
CA ALA A 189 9.92 -0.14 20.44
C ALA A 189 9.28 1.09 21.13
N SER A 190 9.62 1.35 22.40
CA SER A 190 9.21 2.56 23.11
C SER A 190 9.95 3.84 22.68
N ALA A 191 11.09 3.69 22.01
CA ALA A 191 12.00 4.77 21.61
C ALA A 191 11.88 5.20 20.14
N VAL A 192 10.99 4.58 19.34
CA VAL A 192 10.83 4.92 17.92
C VAL A 192 9.86 6.07 17.76
N HIS A 193 10.38 7.23 17.34
CA HIS A 193 9.57 8.40 16.97
C HIS A 193 9.99 8.86 15.57
N ARG A 194 9.05 8.96 14.61
CA ARG A 194 9.38 9.44 13.26
C ARG A 194 9.74 10.92 13.22
N ARG A 195 9.17 11.72 14.12
CA ARG A 195 9.35 13.16 14.27
C ARG A 195 9.08 13.55 15.71
N THR A 196 9.79 14.55 16.21
CA THR A 196 9.43 15.14 17.50
C THR A 196 8.06 15.84 17.39
N VAL A 197 7.37 16.03 18.52
CA VAL A 197 6.14 16.85 18.57
C VAL A 197 6.41 18.26 18.03
N ALA A 198 7.58 18.82 18.32
CA ALA A 198 8.00 20.13 17.82
C ALA A 198 8.17 20.14 16.28
N ASP A 199 8.75 19.09 15.69
CA ASP A 199 8.88 18.97 14.23
C ASP A 199 7.52 18.80 13.54
N ALA A 200 6.63 18.01 14.13
CA ALA A 200 5.25 17.88 13.65
C ALA A 200 4.54 19.24 13.73
N GLY A 201 4.65 19.96 14.85
CA GLY A 201 4.08 21.29 15.03
C GLY A 201 4.61 22.30 14.02
N ARG A 202 5.93 22.37 13.81
CA ARG A 202 6.55 23.23 12.79
C ARG A 202 6.10 22.87 11.37
N THR A 203 5.97 21.57 11.07
CA THR A 203 5.52 21.11 9.75
C THR A 203 4.07 21.49 9.50
N LEU A 204 3.19 21.33 10.50
CA LEU A 204 1.78 21.69 10.42
C LEU A 204 1.61 23.20 10.30
N ALA A 205 2.34 23.99 11.09
CA ALA A 205 2.28 25.46 11.03
C ALA A 205 2.72 26.02 9.68
N ARG A 206 3.61 25.32 8.95
CA ARG A 206 4.04 25.71 7.59
C ARG A 206 3.06 25.31 6.49
N ARG A 207 2.12 24.39 6.75
CA ARG A 207 1.15 23.98 5.74
C ARG A 207 0.03 25.01 5.66
N ARG A 208 -0.18 25.55 4.47
CA ARG A 208 -1.37 26.36 4.20
C ARG A 208 -2.61 25.45 4.16
N PRO A 209 -3.74 25.90 4.74
CA PRO A 209 -5.02 25.20 4.59
C PRO A 209 -5.37 25.02 3.12
N HIS A 210 -5.93 23.86 2.77
CA HIS A 210 -6.37 23.59 1.41
C HIS A 210 -7.73 24.25 1.19
N ALA A 211 -7.80 25.23 0.28
CA ALA A 211 -9.00 26.05 0.10
C ALA A 211 -10.30 25.24 -0.04
N ALA A 212 -10.29 24.16 -0.85
CA ALA A 212 -11.47 23.31 -1.00
C ALA A 212 -11.92 22.61 0.31
N VAL A 213 -10.98 22.29 1.20
CA VAL A 213 -11.29 21.67 2.50
C VAL A 213 -11.87 22.71 3.45
N GLU A 214 -11.33 23.94 3.45
CA GLU A 214 -11.87 25.03 4.27
C GLU A 214 -13.27 25.46 3.80
N THR A 215 -13.50 25.54 2.49
CA THR A 215 -14.84 25.79 1.95
C THR A 215 -15.84 24.71 2.36
N GLN A 216 -15.44 23.43 2.30
CA GLN A 216 -16.28 22.33 2.76
C GLN A 216 -16.54 22.42 4.27
N ARG A 217 -15.51 22.72 5.06
CA ARG A 217 -15.64 22.90 6.50
C ARG A 217 -16.62 24.02 6.82
N GLU A 218 -16.46 25.19 6.21
CA GLU A 218 -17.36 26.33 6.38
C GLU A 218 -18.81 25.96 6.00
N ALA A 219 -19.01 25.28 4.86
CA ALA A 219 -20.32 24.79 4.45
C ALA A 219 -20.97 23.89 5.51
N LEU A 220 -20.21 22.94 6.06
CA LEU A 220 -20.73 21.97 7.03
C LEU A 220 -20.89 22.55 8.44
N THR A 221 -20.00 23.43 8.89
CA THR A 221 -19.99 23.91 10.28
C THR A 221 -20.71 25.24 10.47
N VAL A 222 -20.90 26.02 9.41
CA VAL A 222 -21.55 27.34 9.46
C VAL A 222 -22.86 27.29 8.70
N TRP A 223 -22.81 26.98 7.40
CA TRP A 223 -23.97 27.15 6.53
C TRP A 223 -25.05 26.09 6.73
N GLN A 224 -24.66 24.83 6.94
CA GLN A 224 -25.61 23.74 7.12
C GLN A 224 -26.49 23.91 8.38
N PRO A 225 -25.95 24.26 9.57
CA PRO A 225 -26.79 24.56 10.74
C PRO A 225 -27.82 25.67 10.50
N PHE A 226 -27.42 26.78 9.85
CA PHE A 226 -28.37 27.86 9.53
C PHE A 226 -29.42 27.44 8.51
N ALA A 227 -29.04 26.61 7.53
CA ALA A 227 -30.00 26.06 6.56
C ALA A 227 -31.01 25.14 7.25
N ASP A 228 -30.57 24.34 8.22
CA ASP A 228 -31.43 23.46 9.01
C ASP A 228 -32.37 24.28 9.91
N GLU A 229 -31.87 25.32 10.62
CA GLU A 229 -32.70 26.23 11.42
C GLU A 229 -33.73 26.99 10.58
N LEU A 230 -33.33 27.49 9.41
CA LEU A 230 -34.24 28.15 8.47
C LEU A 230 -35.32 27.18 7.96
N LEU A 231 -34.94 25.94 7.64
CA LEU A 231 -35.88 24.91 7.20
C LEU A 231 -36.88 24.58 8.31
N VAL A 232 -36.42 24.43 9.55
CA VAL A 232 -37.29 24.20 10.72
C VAL A 232 -38.27 25.36 10.89
N HIS A 233 -37.80 26.61 10.93
CA HIS A 233 -38.68 27.78 11.04
C HIS A 233 -39.64 27.92 9.86
N TRP A 234 -39.20 27.58 8.65
CA TRP A 234 -40.06 27.61 7.48
C TRP A 234 -41.15 26.53 7.56
N LEU A 235 -40.84 25.33 8.05
CA LEU A 235 -41.83 24.27 8.27
C LEU A 235 -42.81 24.61 9.39
N GLU A 236 -42.34 25.21 10.49
CA GLU A 236 -43.18 25.69 11.61
C GLU A 236 -44.14 26.80 11.18
N THR A 237 -43.70 27.69 10.30
CA THR A 237 -44.53 28.82 9.80
C THR A 237 -45.40 28.45 8.61
N ALA A 238 -45.09 27.36 7.90
CA ALA A 238 -45.90 26.83 6.81
C ALA A 238 -47.16 26.07 7.28
N GLU A 239 -47.28 25.73 8.57
CA GLU A 239 -48.54 25.28 9.16
C GLU A 239 -49.51 26.45 9.37
N GLY A 240 -50.09 26.93 8.26
CA GLY A 240 -51.12 27.96 8.30
C GLY A 240 -51.60 28.46 6.94
N GLU A 241 -50.76 28.41 5.91
CA GLU A 241 -51.16 28.76 4.55
C GLU A 241 -50.58 27.75 3.56
N GLN A 242 -51.46 27.17 2.75
CA GLN A 242 -51.04 26.46 1.55
C GLN A 242 -50.06 27.34 0.79
N VAL A 243 -48.78 26.96 0.77
CA VAL A 243 -47.79 27.56 -0.11
C VAL A 243 -48.23 27.27 -1.53
N ARG A 244 -49.02 28.20 -2.09
CA ARG A 244 -49.43 28.17 -3.49
C ARG A 244 -48.16 28.31 -4.29
N ALA A 245 -47.70 27.18 -4.84
CA ALA A 245 -46.79 27.15 -5.96
C ALA A 245 -47.43 27.96 -7.09
N ALA A 246 -47.11 29.25 -7.16
CA ALA A 246 -47.39 30.07 -8.32
C ALA A 246 -46.49 29.55 -9.44
N GLY A 247 -46.98 28.55 -10.16
CA GLY A 247 -46.42 28.09 -11.40
C GLY A 247 -46.39 29.24 -12.39
N ARG A 248 -45.27 29.95 -12.46
CA ARG A 248 -44.91 30.76 -13.62
C ARG A 248 -43.92 29.93 -14.43
N ARG A 249 -44.44 29.28 -15.48
CA ARG A 249 -43.64 28.64 -16.53
C ARG A 249 -42.61 29.64 -17.05
N GLY A 250 -41.33 29.31 -16.94
CA GLY A 250 -40.25 30.04 -17.59
C GLY A 250 -38.85 29.70 -17.06
N GLY A 251 -38.24 28.63 -17.58
CA GLY A 251 -36.80 28.59 -17.84
C GLY A 251 -35.83 28.18 -16.72
N ALA A 252 -35.36 26.93 -16.82
CA ALA A 252 -34.00 26.44 -16.55
C ALA A 252 -33.40 26.50 -15.11
N GLY A 253 -33.17 25.29 -14.57
CA GLY A 253 -32.01 24.98 -13.74
C GLY A 253 -32.20 25.08 -12.23
N GLY A 254 -32.80 24.06 -11.60
CA GLY A 254 -32.86 23.94 -10.14
C GLY A 254 -32.84 22.49 -9.70
N CYS A 255 -31.79 22.11 -8.98
CA CYS A 255 -31.45 20.78 -8.52
C CYS A 255 -32.59 20.17 -7.66
N ALA A 256 -33.18 19.06 -8.10
CA ALA A 256 -34.20 18.34 -7.34
C ALA A 256 -33.54 17.41 -6.32
N TYR A 257 -33.59 17.77 -5.04
CA TYR A 257 -33.29 16.86 -3.94
C TYR A 257 -34.47 15.88 -3.79
N ARG A 258 -34.26 14.62 -4.17
CA ARG A 258 -35.26 13.56 -4.05
C ARG A 258 -35.20 13.01 -2.63
N ALA A 259 -36.10 13.49 -1.75
CA ALA A 259 -36.33 12.84 -0.47
C ALA A 259 -37.05 11.50 -0.72
N ALA A 260 -36.34 10.40 -0.50
CA ALA A 260 -36.96 9.09 -0.34
C ALA A 260 -37.46 9.00 1.11
N ALA A 261 -38.78 9.08 1.29
CA ALA A 261 -39.41 8.70 2.55
C ALA A 261 -39.59 7.18 2.58
N ALA A 262 -38.99 6.55 3.59
CA ALA A 262 -39.38 5.23 4.06
C ALA A 262 -40.65 5.37 4.92
N GLY A 263 -41.60 4.48 4.71
CA GLY A 263 -42.89 4.36 5.38
C GLY A 263 -43.76 3.39 4.62
#